data_AF-A0A078LG44-F1
#
_entry.id   AF-A0A078LG44-F1
#
_cell.length_a   1.000
_cell.length_b   1.000
_cell.length_c   1.000
_cell.angle_alpha   90.00
_cell.angle_beta   90.00
_cell.angle_gamma   90.00
#
_symmetry.space_group_name_H-M   'P 1'
#
loop_
_entity.id
_entity.type
_entity.pdbx_description
1 polymer ?
#
loop_
_entity_poly.entity_id
_entity_poly.type
_entity_poly.pdbx_seq_one_letter_code
_entity_poly.pdbx_strand_id
1 'polypeptide(L)'
;MKVLIIFENVPETTDLFIVDADENELNDLRLSHGNYINSVDNEEIENAISRVNLRLGESGDYANDAADECGLKIEDIGKWNGSGIDKSEPVLVYDGRIEMIVITGFIM
;
A
#
# COMPACT_ATOMS: atom_id res chain seq x y z
N MET A 1 1.47 13.23 5.61
CA MET A 1 2.85 13.09 5.15
C MET A 1 2.80 12.47 3.77
N LYS A 2 3.54 13.00 2.80
CA LYS A 2 3.46 12.46 1.44
C LYS A 2 4.41 11.28 1.26
N VAL A 3 3.88 10.15 0.79
CA VAL A 3 4.59 8.87 0.69
C VAL A 3 4.54 8.35 -0.75
N LEU A 4 5.68 7.89 -1.25
CA LEU A 4 5.74 7.08 -2.46
C LEU A 4 5.66 5.61 -2.09
N ILE A 5 4.66 4.90 -2.59
CA ILE A 5 4.51 3.45 -2.44
C ILE A 5 4.91 2.80 -3.76
N ILE A 6 5.87 1.90 -3.69
CA ILE A 6 6.25 0.98 -4.77
C ILE A 6 5.61 -0.36 -4.41
N PHE A 7 4.58 -0.75 -5.18
CA PHE A 7 3.85 -1.99 -4.98
C PHE A 7 4.26 -3.00 -6.04
N GLU A 8 4.92 -4.07 -5.62
CA GLU A 8 5.46 -5.10 -6.50
C GLU A 8 4.57 -6.35 -6.48
N ASN A 9 3.92 -6.65 -7.60
CA ASN A 9 3.32 -7.95 -7.86
C ASN A 9 4.38 -8.82 -8.53
N VAL A 10 5.22 -9.49 -7.75
CA VAL A 10 6.38 -10.22 -8.27
C VAL A 10 5.93 -11.53 -8.93
N PRO A 11 6.40 -11.85 -10.16
CA PRO A 11 7.31 -11.09 -11.04
C PRO A 11 6.61 -10.23 -12.11
N GLU A 12 5.29 -10.09 -12.05
CA GLU A 12 4.46 -9.55 -13.13
C GLU A 12 4.52 -8.03 -13.29
N THR A 13 4.29 -7.26 -12.22
CA THR A 13 4.18 -5.80 -12.30
C THR A 13 4.80 -5.08 -11.12
N THR A 14 5.20 -3.83 -11.36
CA THR A 14 5.50 -2.86 -10.31
C THR A 14 4.65 -1.63 -10.56
N ASP A 15 3.83 -1.26 -9.59
CA ASP A 15 2.95 -0.11 -9.63
C ASP A 15 3.41 0.94 -8.61
N LEU A 16 3.21 2.21 -8.94
CA LEU A 16 3.71 3.34 -8.16
C LEU A 16 2.52 4.22 -7.74
N PHE A 17 2.52 4.65 -6.49
CA PHE A 17 1.45 5.48 -5.91
C PHE A 17 2.04 6.61 -5.07
N ILE A 18 1.49 7.82 -5.20
CA ILE A 18 1.84 8.94 -4.31
C ILE A 18 0.63 9.27 -3.47
N VAL A 19 0.74 9.07 -2.15
CA VAL A 19 -0.38 9.22 -1.20
C VAL A 19 -0.06 10.23 -0.11
N ASP A 20 -1.10 10.86 0.44
CA ASP A 20 -1.01 11.62 1.68
C ASP A 20 -1.49 10.74 2.83
N ALA A 21 -0.56 10.37 3.72
CA ALA A 21 -0.80 9.45 4.83
C ALA A 21 -0.86 10.16 6.20
N ASP A 22 -1.77 9.73 7.05
CA ASP A 22 -1.85 10.08 8.48
C ASP A 22 -0.97 9.17 9.36
N GLU A 23 -0.89 9.44 10.67
CA GLU A 23 -0.02 8.68 11.59
C GLU A 23 -0.34 7.18 11.67
N ASN A 24 -1.62 6.79 11.58
CA ASN A 24 -1.99 5.38 11.62
C ASN A 24 -1.57 4.68 10.33
N GLU A 25 -1.79 5.34 9.19
CA GLU A 25 -1.37 4.85 7.88
C GLU A 25 0.15 4.77 7.76
N LEU A 26 0.88 5.74 8.34
CA LEU A 26 2.33 5.72 8.39
C LEU A 26 2.87 4.51 9.16
N ASN A 27 2.19 4.05 10.21
CA ASN A 27 2.60 2.85 10.93
C ASN A 27 2.41 1.58 10.08
N ASP A 28 1.27 1.45 9.41
CA ASP A 28 1.03 0.34 8.46
C ASP A 28 2.10 0.32 7.36
N LEU A 29 2.40 1.49 6.80
CA LEU A 29 3.39 1.68 5.74
C LEU A 29 4.82 1.33 6.20
N ARG A 30 5.20 1.69 7.44
CA ARG A 30 6.50 1.34 8.02
C ARG A 30 6.65 -0.16 8.23
N LEU A 31 5.60 -0.83 8.72
CA LEU A 31 5.59 -2.28 8.92
C LEU A 31 5.63 -3.03 7.58
N SER A 32 4.97 -2.49 6.57
CA SER A 32 4.90 -3.10 5.23
C SER A 32 6.21 -3.01 4.45
N HIS A 33 7.06 -2.03 4.74
CA HIS A 33 8.30 -1.82 3.99
C HIS A 33 9.23 -3.03 4.03
N GLY A 34 9.56 -3.56 2.85
CA GLY A 34 10.41 -4.74 2.65
C GLY A 34 9.69 -6.08 2.85
N ASN A 35 8.39 -6.07 3.17
CA ASN A 35 7.58 -7.25 3.44
C ASN A 35 6.50 -7.43 2.36
N TYR A 36 6.04 -8.67 2.17
CA TYR A 36 5.07 -9.06 1.13
C TYR A 36 3.98 -9.94 1.72
N ILE A 37 2.73 -9.77 1.26
CA ILE A 37 1.50 -10.35 1.84
C ILE A 37 1.63 -11.85 2.14
N ASN A 38 2.33 -12.62 1.31
CA ASN A 38 2.43 -14.08 1.42
C ASN A 38 3.85 -14.60 1.72
N SER A 39 4.74 -13.74 2.22
CA SER A 39 6.13 -14.10 2.53
C SER A 39 6.55 -13.67 3.93
N VAL A 40 5.58 -13.53 4.83
CA VAL A 40 5.79 -13.02 6.19
C VAL A 40 5.20 -14.00 7.19
N ASP A 41 5.97 -14.35 8.22
CA ASP A 41 5.54 -15.20 9.35
C ASP A 41 5.29 -14.32 10.58
N ASN A 42 4.43 -13.31 10.40
CA ASN A 42 4.05 -12.35 11.43
C ASN A 42 2.70 -11.71 11.07
N GLU A 43 1.68 -12.05 11.84
CA GLU A 43 0.29 -11.60 11.62
C GLU A 43 0.12 -10.08 11.67
N GLU A 44 0.88 -9.36 12.50
CA GLU A 44 0.79 -7.89 12.58
C GLU A 44 1.27 -7.23 11.28
N ILE A 45 2.39 -7.73 10.73
CA ILE A 45 2.96 -7.25 9.48
C ILE A 45 2.07 -7.67 8.30
N GLU A 46 1.61 -8.92 8.25
CA GLU A 46 0.69 -9.40 7.22
C GLU A 46 -0.58 -8.53 7.18
N ASN A 47 -1.19 -8.27 8.34
CA ASN A 47 -2.35 -7.39 8.43
C ASN A 47 -2.02 -5.95 8.00
N ALA A 48 -0.85 -5.42 8.33
CA ALA A 48 -0.44 -4.08 7.88
C ALA A 48 -0.35 -4.00 6.34
N ILE A 49 0.23 -5.02 5.69
CA ILE A 49 0.33 -5.05 4.23
C ILE A 49 -1.05 -5.22 3.59
N SER A 50 -1.90 -6.09 4.16
CA SER A 50 -3.29 -6.26 3.71
C SER A 50 -4.07 -4.95 3.79
N ARG A 51 -3.92 -4.18 4.87
CA ARG A 51 -4.52 -2.84 4.99
C ARG A 51 -4.00 -1.86 3.94
N VAL A 52 -2.70 -1.89 3.62
CA VAL A 52 -2.12 -1.08 2.53
C VAL A 52 -2.71 -1.49 1.18
N ASN A 53 -2.75 -2.79 0.88
CA ASN A 53 -3.29 -3.33 -0.37
C ASN A 53 -4.77 -2.95 -0.56
N LEU A 54 -5.59 -3.09 0.48
CA LEU A 54 -7.01 -2.73 0.44
C LEU A 54 -7.24 -1.22 0.23
N ARG A 55 -6.35 -0.36 0.74
CA ARG A 55 -6.41 1.09 0.46
C ARG A 55 -6.06 1.42 -0.98
N LEU A 56 -5.17 0.65 -1.61
CA LEU A 56 -4.75 0.84 -3.01
C LEU A 56 -5.77 0.26 -4.01
N GLY A 57 -6.46 -0.82 -3.63
CA GLY A 57 -7.35 -1.58 -4.50
C GLY A 57 -8.74 -0.97 -4.73
N GLU A 58 -9.58 -1.72 -5.46
CA GLU A 58 -10.99 -1.39 -5.65
C GLU A 58 -11.87 -1.94 -4.52
N SER A 59 -12.98 -1.26 -4.25
CA SER A 59 -13.97 -1.73 -3.28
C SER A 59 -14.84 -2.85 -3.87
N GLY A 60 -15.23 -3.82 -3.03
CA GLY A 60 -16.07 -4.95 -3.40
C GLY A 60 -16.32 -5.89 -2.22
N ASP A 61 -17.19 -6.89 -2.40
CA ASP A 61 -17.59 -7.80 -1.31
C ASP A 61 -16.39 -8.52 -0.66
N TYR A 62 -15.46 -9.01 -1.48
CA TYR A 62 -14.20 -9.60 -1.00
C TYR A 62 -13.34 -8.63 -0.19
N ALA A 63 -13.33 -7.35 -0.59
CA ALA A 63 -12.56 -6.33 0.12
C ALA A 63 -13.14 -6.01 1.49
N ASN A 64 -14.46 -6.13 1.67
CA ASN A 64 -15.12 -5.93 2.97
C ASN A 64 -14.77 -7.05 3.95
N ASP A 65 -14.77 -8.30 3.51
CA ASP A 65 -14.39 -9.45 4.34
C ASP A 65 -12.92 -9.33 4.76
N ALA A 66 -12.02 -9.05 3.81
CA ALA A 66 -10.61 -8.84 4.10
C ALA A 66 -10.36 -7.63 5.02
N ALA A 67 -11.15 -6.55 4.89
CA ALA A 67 -11.08 -5.40 5.77
C ALA A 67 -11.44 -5.75 7.22
N ASP A 68 -12.46 -6.57 7.44
CA ASP A 68 -12.84 -7.04 8.78
C ASP A 68 -11.72 -7.87 9.41
N GLU A 69 -11.12 -8.81 8.66
CA GLU A 69 -10.02 -9.67 9.11
C GLU A 69 -8.78 -8.87 9.54
N CYS A 70 -8.39 -7.85 8.76
CA CYS A 70 -7.19 -7.05 9.06
C CYS A 70 -7.48 -5.80 9.92
N GLY A 71 -8.72 -5.60 10.36
CA GLY A 71 -9.13 -4.47 11.19
C GLY A 71 -9.15 -3.12 10.47
N LEU A 72 -9.29 -3.10 9.14
CA LEU A 72 -9.49 -1.89 8.35
C LEU A 72 -10.95 -1.44 8.43
N LYS A 73 -11.18 -0.14 8.55
CA LYS A 73 -12.53 0.40 8.40
C LYS A 73 -12.95 0.33 6.94
N ILE A 74 -14.20 -0.08 6.68
CA ILE A 74 -14.78 -0.16 5.33
C ILE A 74 -14.64 1.17 4.57
N GLU A 75 -14.72 2.32 5.25
CA GLU A 75 -14.56 3.65 4.67
C GLU A 75 -13.15 3.96 4.12
N ASP A 76 -12.14 3.21 4.56
CA ASP A 76 -10.76 3.34 4.10
C ASP A 76 -10.42 2.41 2.92
N ILE A 77 -11.33 1.50 2.54
CA ILE A 77 -11.13 0.63 1.36
C ILE A 77 -11.10 1.50 0.11
N GLY A 78 -10.06 1.33 -0.72
CA GLY A 78 -9.85 2.12 -1.93
C GLY A 78 -9.61 3.60 -1.67
N LYS A 79 -9.26 4.02 -0.45
CA LYS A 79 -8.96 5.42 -0.12
C LYS A 79 -7.86 6.02 -0.99
N TRP A 80 -6.90 5.21 -1.43
CA TRP A 80 -5.80 5.59 -2.31
C TRP A 80 -6.03 5.13 -3.75
N ASN A 81 -7.21 4.62 -4.09
CA ASN A 81 -7.58 4.30 -5.46
C ASN A 81 -7.55 5.58 -6.31
N GLY A 82 -6.81 5.54 -7.42
CA GLY A 82 -6.56 6.72 -8.26
C GLY A 82 -5.33 7.54 -7.89
N SER A 83 -4.57 7.16 -6.86
CA SER A 83 -3.25 7.76 -6.54
C SER A 83 -2.09 7.20 -7.38
N GLY A 84 -2.40 6.27 -8.29
CA GLY A 84 -1.44 5.66 -9.19
C GLY A 84 -0.82 6.69 -10.11
N ILE A 85 0.50 6.59 -10.31
CA ILE A 85 1.23 7.49 -11.19
C ILE A 85 1.62 6.81 -12.49
N ASP A 86 1.67 7.61 -13.56
CA ASP A 86 2.21 7.15 -14.84
C ASP A 86 3.71 6.83 -14.69
N LYS A 87 4.11 5.69 -15.26
CA LYS A 87 5.47 5.14 -15.20
C LYS A 87 6.30 5.51 -16.43
N SER A 88 5.76 6.32 -17.34
CA SER A 88 6.44 6.77 -18.57
C SER A 88 7.62 7.70 -18.30
N GLU A 89 7.59 8.46 -17.20
CA GLU A 89 8.63 9.40 -16.79
C GLU A 89 9.16 9.11 -15.37
N PRO A 90 10.42 9.44 -15.05
CA PRO A 90 10.98 9.24 -13.71
C PRO A 90 10.26 10.07 -12.64
N VAL A 91 10.13 9.50 -11.44
CA VAL A 91 9.59 10.22 -10.27
C VAL A 91 10.68 11.07 -9.61
N LEU A 92 10.49 12.38 -9.60
CA LEU A 92 11.39 13.33 -8.92
C LEU A 92 10.97 13.48 -7.45
N VAL A 93 11.71 12.80 -6.55
CA VAL A 93 11.41 12.71 -5.11
C VAL A 93 11.33 14.08 -4.42
N TYR A 94 12.25 14.98 -4.77
CA TYR A 94 12.33 16.32 -4.16
C TYR A 94 11.15 17.21 -4.56
N ASP A 95 10.84 17.26 -5.86
CA ASP A 95 9.74 18.08 -6.39
C ASP A 95 8.38 17.56 -5.93
N GLY A 96 8.27 16.24 -5.74
CA GLY A 96 7.08 15.61 -5.17
C GLY A 96 6.81 16.02 -3.73
N ARG A 97 7.82 16.53 -2.99
CA ARG A 97 7.83 16.64 -1.52
C ARG A 97 7.55 15.29 -0.85
N ILE A 98 8.12 14.22 -1.41
CA ILE A 98 7.99 12.87 -0.86
C ILE A 98 8.90 12.79 0.37
N GLU A 99 8.30 12.44 1.51
CA GLU A 99 8.97 12.38 2.81
C GLU A 99 9.36 10.94 3.18
N MET A 100 8.74 9.94 2.55
CA MET A 100 8.99 8.51 2.79
C MET A 100 8.77 7.70 1.50
N ILE A 101 9.58 6.66 1.31
CA ILE A 101 9.42 5.67 0.25
C ILE A 101 9.17 4.31 0.89
N VAL A 102 8.13 3.62 0.45
CA VAL A 102 7.74 2.28 0.90
C VAL A 102 7.81 1.33 -0.27
N ILE A 103 8.33 0.14 -0.05
CA ILE A 103 8.42 -0.94 -1.03
C ILE A 103 7.74 -2.14 -0.40
N THR A 104 6.71 -2.67 -1.01
CA THR A 104 5.94 -3.82 -0.51
C THR A 104 5.20 -4.46 -1.67
N GLY A 105 4.41 -5.50 -1.43
CA GLY A 105 3.52 -6.04 -2.44
C GLY A 105 3.14 -7.49 -2.20
N PHE A 106 3.03 -8.23 -3.30
CA PHE A 106 2.57 -9.60 -3.33
C PHE A 106 3.52 -10.45 -4.18
N ILE A 107 3.90 -11.64 -3.70
CA ILE A 107 4.67 -12.61 -4.48
C ILE A 107 3.68 -13.64 -5.03
N MET A 108 3.68 -13.93 -6.34
CA MET A 108 2.84 -15.01 -6.89
C MET A 108 3.51 -16.38 -6.88
#